data_AF-A0A0J7ZE42-F1
#
_entry.id   AF-A0A0J7ZE42-F1
#
_cell.length_a   1.000
_cell.length_b   1.000
_cell.length_c   1.000
_cell.angle_alpha   90.00
_cell.angle_beta   90.00
_cell.angle_gamma   90.00
#
_symmetry.space_group_name_H-M   'P 1'
#
loop_
_entity.id
_entity.type
_entity.pdbx_description
1 polymer ?
#
loop_
_entity_poly.entity_id
_entity_poly.type
_entity_poly.pdbx_seq_one_letter_code
_entity_poly.pdbx_strand_id
1 'polypeptide(L)'
;MPDAISRHPHAPGDVVTPDRDVTHAHFRPGDQVVILKGVAGSELWGDAYKVVTPSWHTPTDEDGWRLYDPAGGDRSYITAHPRYLVHLSRRCPDCLIYQQALRTYLVPRLADAEGDVDCGWYSVTHLNQVVHVADARVGK
;
A
#
# COMPACT_ATOMS: atom_id res chain seq x y z
N MET A 1 24.41 -8.46 19.02
CA MET A 1 24.22 -8.97 17.65
C MET A 1 22.93 -8.35 17.16
N PRO A 2 22.90 -7.52 16.11
CA PRO A 2 21.64 -6.98 15.63
C PRO A 2 20.97 -8.00 14.71
N ASP A 3 19.69 -8.24 14.97
CA ASP A 3 18.80 -9.07 14.15
C ASP A 3 18.83 -8.60 12.70
N ALA A 4 19.04 -9.55 11.80
CA ALA A 4 18.92 -9.33 10.37
C ALA A 4 17.44 -9.07 10.07
N ILE A 5 17.11 -7.86 9.63
CA ILE A 5 15.82 -7.54 9.01
C ILE A 5 15.68 -8.50 7.83
N SER A 6 14.84 -9.52 8.00
CA SER A 6 14.50 -10.46 6.94
C SER A 6 13.79 -9.67 5.84
N ARG A 7 14.53 -9.27 4.81
CA ARG A 7 13.97 -8.68 3.61
C ARG A 7 13.14 -9.77 2.95
N HIS A 8 11.83 -9.61 2.96
CA HIS A 8 10.91 -10.51 2.29
C HIS A 8 11.37 -10.74 0.84
N PRO A 9 11.29 -11.99 0.34
CA PRO A 9 11.66 -12.29 -1.03
C PRO A 9 10.87 -11.36 -1.98
N HIS A 10 11.59 -10.59 -2.77
CA HIS A 10 10.96 -9.77 -3.80
C HIS A 10 10.40 -10.69 -4.87
N ALA A 11 9.19 -10.41 -5.33
CA ALA A 11 8.60 -11.16 -6.42
C ALA A 11 9.54 -11.22 -7.64
N PRO A 12 9.77 -12.40 -8.23
CA PRO A 12 10.66 -12.55 -9.37
C PRO A 12 10.04 -11.96 -10.64
N GLY A 13 10.41 -10.72 -10.99
CA GLY A 13 10.18 -10.11 -12.31
C GLY A 13 8.73 -9.73 -12.68
N ASP A 14 8.58 -8.50 -13.17
CA ASP A 14 7.38 -7.88 -13.80
C ASP A 14 6.02 -8.27 -13.21
N VAL A 15 5.89 -8.13 -11.88
CA VAL A 15 4.55 -8.11 -11.26
C VAL A 15 3.83 -6.86 -11.73
N VAL A 16 2.56 -7.03 -12.13
CA VAL A 16 1.67 -5.92 -12.48
C VAL A 16 1.83 -4.79 -11.47
N THR A 17 2.06 -3.58 -11.98
CA THR A 17 1.98 -2.36 -11.21
C THR A 17 0.51 -1.97 -11.16
N PRO A 18 -0.17 -2.07 -10.00
CA PRO A 18 -1.57 -1.74 -9.92
C PRO A 18 -1.76 -0.26 -10.21
N ASP A 19 -2.58 0.05 -11.20
CA ASP A 19 -3.09 1.39 -11.42
C ASP A 19 -4.54 1.47 -10.94
N ARG A 20 -4.88 2.58 -10.31
CA ARG A 20 -6.20 2.79 -9.72
C ARG A 20 -6.50 4.28 -9.69
N ASP A 21 -7.64 4.66 -10.24
CA ASP A 21 -8.17 6.01 -10.12
C ASP A 21 -9.15 6.09 -8.94
N VAL A 22 -8.86 6.97 -7.98
CA VAL A 22 -9.64 7.17 -6.76
C VAL A 22 -9.56 8.63 -6.34
N THR A 23 -10.71 9.24 -6.12
CA THR A 23 -10.78 10.62 -5.62
C THR A 23 -10.42 10.68 -4.14
N HIS A 24 -9.86 11.81 -3.70
CA HIS A 24 -9.53 12.05 -2.29
C HIS A 24 -10.73 11.83 -1.35
N ALA A 25 -11.93 12.26 -1.78
CA ALA A 25 -13.19 12.16 -1.04
C ALA A 25 -13.70 10.72 -0.82
N HIS A 26 -13.08 9.71 -1.44
CA HIS A 26 -13.40 8.31 -1.23
C HIS A 26 -13.12 7.87 0.22
N PHE A 27 -12.18 8.52 0.89
CA PHE A 27 -11.81 8.25 2.28
C PHE A 27 -12.23 9.38 3.21
N ARG A 28 -12.33 9.06 4.50
CA ARG A 28 -12.65 10.02 5.56
C ARG A 28 -11.80 9.75 6.80
N PRO A 29 -11.54 10.77 7.63
CA PRO A 29 -10.96 10.58 8.95
C PRO A 29 -11.66 9.47 9.75
N GLY A 30 -10.87 8.60 10.36
CA GLY A 30 -11.33 7.42 11.11
C GLY A 30 -11.42 6.13 10.29
N ASP A 31 -11.41 6.21 8.96
CA ASP A 31 -11.44 5.01 8.11
C ASP A 31 -10.23 4.11 8.38
N GLN A 32 -10.48 2.79 8.46
CA GLN A 32 -9.41 1.79 8.48
C GLN A 32 -9.11 1.38 7.05
N VAL A 33 -7.85 1.54 6.67
CA VAL A 33 -7.36 1.29 5.32
C VAL A 33 -6.14 0.38 5.33
N VAL A 34 -5.86 -0.26 4.21
CA VAL A 34 -4.64 -1.05 3.98
C VAL A 34 -3.94 -0.53 2.73
N ILE A 35 -2.61 -0.51 2.76
CA ILE A 35 -1.77 -0.39 1.57
C ILE A 35 -1.31 -1.80 1.22
N LEU A 36 -1.91 -2.38 0.17
CA LEU A 36 -1.63 -3.76 -0.27
C LEU A 36 -0.23 -3.85 -0.87
N LYS A 37 0.57 -4.83 -0.46
CA LYS A 37 1.97 -5.01 -0.92
C LYS A 37 2.21 -6.28 -1.71
N GLY A 38 1.36 -7.29 -1.56
CA GLY A 38 1.49 -8.53 -2.31
C GLY A 38 0.62 -9.66 -1.77
N VAL A 39 1.16 -10.89 -1.75
CA VAL A 39 0.46 -12.09 -1.28
C VAL A 39 1.16 -12.78 -0.10
N ALA A 40 0.36 -13.30 0.83
CA ALA A 40 0.77 -14.14 1.94
C ALA A 40 0.01 -15.46 1.79
N GLY A 41 0.68 -16.47 1.23
CA GLY A 41 0.02 -17.71 0.81
C GLY A 41 -1.12 -17.45 -0.20
N SER A 42 -2.36 -17.71 0.22
CA SER A 42 -3.55 -17.58 -0.64
C SER A 42 -4.32 -16.25 -0.49
N GLU A 43 -3.79 -15.31 0.29
CA GLU A 43 -4.44 -14.04 0.62
C GLU A 43 -3.58 -12.84 0.22
N LEU A 44 -4.24 -11.70 0.01
CA LEU A 44 -3.54 -10.43 -0.14
C LEU A 44 -3.04 -9.96 1.23
N TRP A 45 -1.87 -9.36 1.27
CA TRP A 45 -1.35 -8.72 2.49
C TRP A 45 -0.89 -7.29 2.21
N GLY A 46 -0.76 -6.55 3.30
CA GLY A 46 -0.32 -5.16 3.30
C GLY A 46 -0.34 -4.60 4.71
N ASP A 47 0.06 -3.34 4.83
CA ASP A 47 0.08 -2.66 6.12
C ASP A 47 -1.25 -1.96 6.38
N ALA A 48 -1.78 -2.12 7.59
CA ALA A 48 -3.03 -1.49 8.02
C ALA A 48 -2.78 -0.13 8.67
N TYR A 49 -3.62 0.84 8.35
CA TYR A 49 -3.55 2.20 8.86
C TYR A 49 -4.92 2.77 9.19
N LYS A 50 -4.93 3.82 10.01
CA LYS A 50 -6.10 4.67 10.24
C LYS A 50 -5.94 6.00 9.52
N VAL A 51 -6.91 6.42 8.73
CA VAL A 51 -6.96 7.75 8.14
C VAL A 51 -7.17 8.80 9.24
N VAL A 52 -6.32 9.82 9.29
CA VAL A 52 -6.34 10.84 10.36
C VAL A 52 -6.89 12.17 9.85
N THR A 53 -6.29 12.72 8.81
CA THR A 53 -6.63 14.06 8.29
C THR A 53 -6.14 14.21 6.85
N PRO A 54 -6.75 15.07 6.02
CA PRO A 54 -6.18 15.45 4.73
C PRO A 54 -4.74 15.96 4.89
N SER A 55 -3.91 15.73 3.88
CA SER A 55 -2.51 16.15 3.81
C SER A 55 -2.15 16.42 2.35
N TRP A 56 -0.99 17.03 2.09
CA TRP A 56 -0.40 17.07 0.75
C TRP A 56 0.49 15.84 0.51
N HIS A 57 0.42 15.24 -0.69
CA HIS A 57 1.30 14.16 -1.10
C HIS A 57 2.29 14.63 -2.16
N THR A 58 3.50 14.96 -1.72
CA THR A 58 4.54 15.62 -2.52
C THR A 58 4.98 14.80 -3.75
N PRO A 59 5.17 13.46 -3.69
CA PRO A 59 5.60 12.70 -4.86
C PRO A 59 4.64 12.73 -6.04
N THR A 60 3.34 12.95 -5.79
CA THR A 60 2.33 13.02 -6.86
C THR A 60 1.82 14.43 -7.10
N ASP A 61 2.22 15.40 -6.26
CA ASP A 61 1.72 16.77 -6.25
C ASP A 61 0.18 16.86 -6.17
N GLU A 62 -0.42 15.96 -5.38
CA GLU A 62 -1.87 15.79 -5.25
C GLU A 62 -2.28 15.69 -3.78
N ASP A 63 -3.60 15.79 -3.54
CA ASP A 63 -4.17 15.63 -2.21
C ASP A 63 -3.94 14.20 -1.67
N GLY A 64 -3.37 14.14 -0.47
CA GLY A 64 -3.05 12.92 0.26
C GLY A 64 -3.83 12.76 1.55
N TRP A 65 -3.55 11.65 2.24
CA TRP A 65 -4.05 11.38 3.57
C TRP A 65 -2.89 11.18 4.54
N ARG A 66 -2.94 11.87 5.69
CA ARG A 66 -2.13 11.53 6.84
C ARG A 66 -2.72 10.27 7.48
N LEU A 67 -1.89 9.25 7.63
CA LEU A 67 -2.27 7.96 8.17
C LEU A 67 -1.55 7.72 9.49
N TYR A 68 -2.23 7.05 10.41
CA TYR A 68 -1.65 6.52 11.63
C TYR A 68 -1.35 5.04 11.45
N ASP A 69 -0.09 4.68 11.68
CA ASP A 69 0.41 3.31 11.72
C ASP A 69 0.42 2.81 13.17
N PRO A 70 -0.45 1.84 13.54
CA PRO A 70 -0.46 1.28 14.89
C PRO A 70 0.82 0.48 15.23
N ALA A 71 1.57 0.03 14.23
CA ALA A 71 2.82 -0.72 14.37
C ALA A 71 4.07 0.15 14.18
N GLY A 72 3.91 1.44 13.85
CA GLY A 72 5.01 2.30 13.37
C GLY A 72 6.05 2.71 14.40
N GLY A 73 5.89 2.37 15.68
CA GLY A 73 6.82 2.74 16.75
C GLY A 73 7.10 4.25 16.79
N ASP A 74 8.38 4.63 16.68
CA ASP A 74 8.84 6.03 16.64
C ASP A 74 8.34 6.83 15.42
N ARG A 75 7.84 6.14 14.38
CA ARG A 75 7.27 6.75 13.17
C ARG A 75 5.85 6.25 12.94
N SER A 76 4.95 6.60 13.86
CA SER A 76 3.55 6.17 13.80
C SER A 76 2.69 6.95 12.80
N TYR A 77 3.27 7.87 12.02
CA TYR A 77 2.51 8.65 11.03
C TYR A 77 3.22 8.78 9.69
N ILE A 78 2.50 8.41 8.64
CA ILE A 78 2.93 8.51 7.26
C ILE A 78 1.91 9.32 6.45
N THR A 79 2.28 9.73 5.24
CA THR A 79 1.34 10.28 4.27
C THR A 79 1.30 9.41 3.03
N ALA A 80 0.12 9.21 2.44
CA ALA A 80 -0.05 8.41 1.22
C ALA A 80 -1.11 9.01 0.30
N HIS A 81 -0.98 8.75 -0.99
CA HIS A 81 -2.00 9.13 -1.99
C HIS A 81 -3.25 8.24 -1.87
N PRO A 82 -4.48 8.76 -2.07
CA PRO A 82 -5.73 7.99 -2.00
C PRO A 82 -5.73 6.70 -2.81
N ARG A 83 -5.09 6.69 -3.98
CA ARG A 83 -5.06 5.51 -4.86
C ARG A 83 -4.36 4.29 -4.26
N TYR A 84 -3.45 4.49 -3.31
CA TYR A 84 -2.72 3.41 -2.63
C TYR A 84 -3.55 2.76 -1.51
N LEU A 85 -4.67 3.39 -1.12
CA LEU A 85 -5.44 3.01 0.06
C LEU A 85 -6.63 2.14 -0.31
N VAL A 86 -6.92 1.13 0.50
CA VAL A 86 -8.06 0.24 0.33
C VAL A 86 -8.79 0.09 1.66
N HIS A 87 -10.12 0.23 1.71
CA HIS A 87 -10.86 0.04 2.97
C HIS A 87 -10.74 -1.41 3.49
N LEU A 88 -10.42 -1.56 4.78
CA LEU A 88 -10.35 -2.87 5.45
C LEU A 88 -11.71 -3.37 5.97
N SER A 89 -12.51 -2.47 6.53
CA SER A 89 -13.68 -2.84 7.35
C SER A 89 -15.02 -2.40 6.75
N ARG A 90 -15.02 -1.90 5.51
CA ARG A 90 -16.23 -1.42 4.83
C ARG A 90 -16.56 -2.28 3.61
N ARG A 91 -17.86 -2.51 3.40
CA ARG A 91 -18.44 -2.99 2.14
C ARG A 91 -18.37 -1.89 1.07
N CYS A 92 -17.18 -1.36 0.81
CA CYS A 92 -16.95 -0.40 -0.26
C CYS A 92 -16.82 -1.19 -1.58
N PRO A 93 -17.76 -1.04 -2.53
CA PRO A 93 -17.76 -1.80 -3.76
C PRO A 93 -16.46 -1.66 -4.55
N ASP A 94 -15.96 -0.43 -4.70
CA ASP A 94 -14.75 -0.15 -5.48
C ASP A 94 -13.51 -0.82 -4.86
N CYS A 95 -13.38 -0.76 -3.53
CA CYS A 95 -12.28 -1.41 -2.81
C CYS A 95 -12.39 -2.94 -2.87
N LEU A 96 -13.60 -3.51 -2.85
CA LEU A 96 -13.82 -4.96 -2.97
C LEU A 96 -13.51 -5.46 -4.37
N ILE A 97 -13.95 -4.74 -5.41
CA ILE A 97 -13.65 -5.07 -6.81
C ILE A 97 -12.14 -5.03 -7.04
N TYR A 98 -11.47 -3.99 -6.54
CA TYR A 98 -10.02 -3.87 -6.65
C TYR A 98 -9.28 -5.01 -5.94
N GLN A 99 -9.64 -5.33 -4.70
CA GLN A 99 -9.08 -6.47 -3.98
C GLN A 99 -9.30 -7.79 -4.70
N GLN A 100 -10.51 -8.02 -5.22
CA GLN A 100 -10.81 -9.25 -5.96
C GLN A 100 -9.99 -9.35 -7.24
N ALA A 101 -9.84 -8.25 -7.98
CA ALA A 101 -9.02 -8.20 -9.19
C ALA A 101 -7.55 -8.51 -8.89
N LEU A 102 -6.97 -7.86 -7.87
CA LEU A 102 -5.60 -8.13 -7.44
C LEU A 102 -5.42 -9.56 -6.98
N ARG A 103 -6.33 -10.08 -6.14
CA ARG A 103 -6.25 -11.46 -5.64
C ARG A 103 -6.27 -12.47 -6.79
N THR A 104 -7.18 -12.30 -7.73
CA THR A 104 -7.33 -13.19 -8.89
C THR A 104 -6.10 -13.15 -9.80
N TYR A 105 -5.41 -12.02 -9.87
CA TYR A 105 -4.20 -11.88 -10.67
C TYR A 105 -2.94 -12.43 -9.95
N LEU A 106 -2.73 -12.06 -8.69
CA LEU A 106 -1.47 -12.26 -7.97
C LEU A 106 -1.37 -13.65 -7.34
N VAL A 107 -2.45 -14.12 -6.69
CA VAL A 107 -2.40 -15.39 -5.93
C VAL A 107 -1.99 -16.56 -6.83
N PRO A 108 -2.56 -16.75 -8.05
CA PRO A 108 -2.13 -17.85 -8.90
C PRO A 108 -0.68 -17.72 -9.41
N ARG A 109 -0.16 -16.50 -9.54
CA ARG A 109 1.19 -16.23 -10.09
C ARG A 109 2.30 -16.37 -9.06
N LEU A 110 1.94 -16.19 -7.79
CA LEU A 110 2.86 -16.20 -6.66
C LEU A 110 2.59 -17.39 -5.73
N ALA A 111 1.79 -18.37 -6.18
CA ALA A 111 1.38 -19.53 -5.40
C ALA A 111 2.56 -20.41 -4.97
N ASP A 112 3.64 -20.44 -5.76
CA ASP A 112 4.83 -21.24 -5.48
C ASP A 112 5.86 -20.53 -4.58
N ALA A 113 5.61 -19.28 -4.19
CA ALA A 113 6.52 -18.54 -3.34
C ALA A 113 6.33 -18.97 -1.87
N GLU A 114 7.43 -19.34 -1.22
CA GLU A 114 7.43 -19.63 0.21
C GLU A 114 7.42 -18.33 1.03
N GLY A 115 6.33 -18.08 1.75
CA GLY A 115 6.17 -16.95 2.67
C GLY A 115 5.49 -15.71 2.06
N ASP A 116 5.56 -14.60 2.78
CA ASP A 116 4.98 -13.32 2.34
C ASP A 116 5.82 -12.73 1.21
N VAL A 117 5.18 -12.51 0.06
CA VAL A 117 5.80 -11.93 -1.13
C VAL A 117 5.49 -10.45 -1.20
N ASP A 118 6.53 -9.62 -1.12
CA ASP A 118 6.43 -8.20 -1.42
C ASP A 118 6.62 -7.98 -2.92
N CYS A 119 5.66 -7.33 -3.56
CA CYS A 119 5.70 -7.02 -4.99
C CYS A 119 6.58 -5.79 -5.30
N GLY A 120 7.14 -5.13 -4.29
CA GLY A 120 8.10 -4.03 -4.45
C GLY A 120 7.48 -2.75 -4.98
N TRP A 121 6.16 -2.57 -4.81
CA TRP A 121 5.44 -1.44 -5.39
C TRP A 121 5.66 -0.12 -4.67
N TYR A 122 6.06 -0.16 -3.40
CA TYR A 122 6.10 1.04 -2.56
C TYR A 122 7.48 1.27 -1.97
N SER A 123 7.84 2.54 -1.86
CA SER A 123 8.94 3.02 -1.04
C SER A 123 8.48 4.15 -0.14
N VAL A 124 9.27 4.47 0.88
CA VAL A 124 8.98 5.59 1.80
C VAL A 124 10.04 6.66 1.62
N THR A 125 9.60 7.90 1.39
CA THR A 125 10.49 9.05 1.24
C THR A 125 11.03 9.53 2.59
N HIS A 126 12.02 10.42 2.56
CA HIS A 126 12.57 11.07 3.75
C HIS A 126 11.53 11.93 4.52
N LEU A 127 10.42 12.32 3.88
CA LEU A 127 9.30 13.03 4.50
C LEU A 127 8.24 12.09 5.11
N ASN A 128 8.55 10.79 5.22
CA ASN A 128 7.63 9.73 5.63
C ASN A 128 6.36 9.69 4.74
N GLN A 129 6.56 9.82 3.42
CA GLN A 129 5.47 9.66 2.44
C GLN A 129 5.65 8.36 1.67
N VAL A 130 4.60 7.54 1.62
CA VAL A 130 4.58 6.30 0.83
C VAL A 130 4.35 6.66 -0.62
N VAL A 131 5.29 6.26 -1.49
CA VAL A 131 5.23 6.51 -2.92
C VAL A 131 5.24 5.20 -3.67
N HIS A 132 4.35 5.08 -4.65
CA HIS A 132 4.33 3.95 -5.56
C HIS A 132 5.44 4.11 -6.61
N VAL A 133 6.07 3.01 -7.05
CA VAL A 133 7.22 3.02 -7.98
C VAL A 133 6.95 3.72 -9.31
N ALA A 134 5.71 3.69 -9.78
CA ALA A 134 5.25 4.42 -10.96
C ALA A 134 5.35 5.95 -10.77
N ASP A 135 5.15 6.43 -9.55
CA ASP A 135 5.06 7.85 -9.21
C ASP A 135 6.37 8.42 -8.70
N ALA A 136 7.25 7.55 -8.21
CA ALA A 136 8.60 7.91 -7.81
C ALA A 136 9.45 8.50 -8.98
N ARG A 137 9.00 8.34 -10.23
CA ARG A 137 9.73 8.79 -11.43
C ARG A 137 9.49 10.26 -11.82
N VAL A 138 8.63 11.00 -11.13
CA VAL A 138 8.46 12.44 -11.35
C VAL A 138 9.46 13.21 -10.48
N GLY A 139 10.74 13.13 -10.85
CA GLY A 139 11.82 13.78 -10.12
C GLY A 139 13.11 13.78 -10.92
N LYS A 140 13.19 14.63 -11.95
CA LYS A 140 14.45 15.09 -12.52
C LYS A 140 14.48 16.60 -12.50
#